data_AF-A0A946SGE1-F1
#
_entry.id   AF-A0A946SGE1-F1
#
_cell.length_a   1.000
_cell.length_b   1.000
_cell.length_c   1.000
_cell.angle_alpha   90.00
_cell.angle_beta   90.00
_cell.angle_gamma   90.00
#
_symmetry.space_group_name_H-M   'P 1'
#
loop_
_entity.id
_entity.type
_entity.pdbx_description
1 polymer ?
#
loop_
_entity_poly.entity_id
_entity_poly.type
_entity_poly.pdbx_seq_one_letter_code
_entity_poly.pdbx_strand_id
1 'polypeptide(L)'
;MTEIKDDHNKLVDERRKKLLSLREEGFNYPISIEIDTTIKNLFEAYGESSREEVSDANKTVKIAGRMMAKRIMGKSSFSKVVDSSGSIQLFLNSKNLDEKMYNNFKTYDVGDIIWVEGVLFRTKTDELTVNVEKIEVLSKSLRPLPEKYHGLTDTETRYRKRYLDLIMSDDSKAVFQKRSKIVTTIRAFLDQKDILEVETPMMHPIAGGAIAKPFITHHNTLDRDFFLRIAPELYLKRLVVGGLHRVYEINRSFRNEGISTKHNPEFTMLELYLAYASYEEIMTLVEDMIIDIAMALNGSTTIQYQDSEYDLSGPYKRMTLEESVIQYNPKMDPKKIRDRETLLKTCKELKIKTNDDASTGKLLFEIFEKTVEDNLIEPTFITGYPRDVSP
;
A
#
# COMPACT_ATOMS: atom_id res chain seq x y z
N MET A 1 -21.38 -24.22 2.18
CA MET A 1 -20.63 -23.71 1.00
C MET A 1 -21.42 -23.80 -0.30
N THR A 2 -22.16 -24.89 -0.56
CA THR A 2 -22.99 -25.08 -1.77
C THR A 2 -24.20 -24.14 -1.85
N GLU A 3 -24.95 -23.95 -0.75
CA GLU A 3 -26.11 -23.04 -0.72
C GLU A 3 -25.72 -21.56 -0.90
N ILE A 4 -24.66 -21.09 -0.23
CA ILE A 4 -24.14 -19.71 -0.39
C ILE A 4 -23.68 -19.45 -1.84
N LYS A 5 -23.09 -20.47 -2.49
CA LYS A 5 -22.64 -20.37 -3.89
C LYS A 5 -23.84 -20.33 -4.86
N ASP A 6 -24.89 -21.07 -4.56
CA ASP A 6 -26.12 -21.10 -5.35
C ASP A 6 -26.92 -19.81 -5.23
N ASP A 7 -27.00 -19.23 -4.02
CA ASP A 7 -27.66 -17.95 -3.76
C ASP A 7 -26.91 -16.76 -4.40
N HIS A 8 -25.57 -16.77 -4.37
CA HIS A 8 -24.75 -15.81 -5.10
C HIS A 8 -25.01 -15.84 -6.61
N ASN A 9 -25.19 -17.02 -7.20
CA ASN A 9 -25.49 -17.14 -8.62
C ASN A 9 -26.88 -16.58 -8.95
N LYS A 10 -27.89 -16.83 -8.09
CA LYS A 10 -29.23 -16.25 -8.24
C LYS A 10 -29.21 -14.72 -8.23
N LEU A 11 -28.48 -14.11 -7.29
CA LEU A 11 -28.33 -12.65 -7.21
C LEU A 11 -27.63 -12.05 -8.44
N VAL A 12 -26.62 -12.75 -8.97
CA VAL A 12 -25.92 -12.31 -10.19
C VAL A 12 -26.87 -12.34 -11.39
N ASP A 13 -27.67 -13.39 -11.52
CA ASP A 13 -28.63 -13.51 -12.62
C ASP A 13 -29.78 -12.50 -12.50
N GLU A 14 -30.25 -12.18 -11.30
CA GLU A 14 -31.19 -11.08 -11.07
C GLU A 14 -30.60 -9.73 -11.50
N ARG A 15 -29.36 -9.43 -11.10
CA ARG A 15 -28.66 -8.19 -11.48
C ARG A 15 -28.43 -8.10 -12.99
N ARG A 16 -28.20 -9.23 -13.68
CA ARG A 16 -28.15 -9.30 -15.15
C ARG A 16 -29.49 -8.96 -15.79
N LYS A 17 -30.60 -9.50 -15.29
CA LYS A 17 -31.96 -9.16 -15.78
C LYS A 17 -32.25 -7.66 -15.61
N LYS A 18 -31.91 -7.08 -14.45
CA LYS A 18 -32.01 -5.64 -14.22
C LYS A 18 -31.18 -4.82 -15.21
N LEU A 19 -29.95 -5.24 -15.52
CA LEU A 19 -29.14 -4.58 -16.54
C LEU A 19 -29.78 -4.63 -17.94
N LEU A 20 -30.39 -5.76 -18.32
CA LEU A 20 -31.08 -5.87 -19.61
C LEU A 20 -32.29 -4.92 -19.68
N SER A 21 -33.10 -4.85 -18.62
CA SER A 21 -34.21 -3.90 -18.53
C SER A 21 -33.74 -2.44 -18.62
N LEU A 22 -32.63 -2.08 -17.96
CA LEU A 22 -32.03 -0.75 -18.10
C LEU A 22 -31.63 -0.45 -19.56
N ARG A 23 -31.06 -1.44 -20.27
CA ARG A 23 -30.65 -1.29 -21.67
C ARG A 23 -31.85 -1.12 -22.62
N GLU A 24 -32.95 -1.79 -22.35
CA GLU A 24 -34.21 -1.61 -23.08
C GLU A 24 -34.76 -0.19 -22.91
N GLU A 25 -34.51 0.45 -21.76
CA GLU A 25 -34.82 1.86 -21.50
C GLU A 25 -33.78 2.86 -22.06
N GLY A 26 -32.72 2.38 -22.72
CA GLY A 26 -31.69 3.20 -23.38
C GLY A 26 -30.40 3.41 -22.59
N PHE A 27 -30.25 2.80 -21.40
CA PHE A 27 -29.00 2.87 -20.65
C PHE A 27 -27.85 2.17 -21.37
N ASN A 28 -26.68 2.82 -21.46
CA ASN A 28 -25.47 2.22 -22.01
C ASN A 28 -24.20 2.76 -21.33
N TYR A 29 -23.08 2.06 -21.54
CA TYR A 29 -21.76 2.43 -21.06
C TYR A 29 -20.87 2.97 -22.18
N PRO A 30 -19.98 3.93 -21.91
CA PRO A 30 -19.88 4.76 -20.71
C PRO A 30 -20.92 5.90 -20.72
N ILE A 31 -21.24 6.45 -19.54
CA ILE A 31 -21.99 7.71 -19.40
C ILE A 31 -21.00 8.82 -19.07
N SER A 32 -20.98 9.87 -19.89
CA SER A 32 -20.25 11.10 -19.58
C SER A 32 -21.21 12.04 -18.84
N ILE A 33 -20.88 12.36 -17.60
CA ILE A 33 -21.66 13.25 -16.76
C ILE A 33 -20.73 14.12 -15.91
N GLU A 34 -21.15 15.35 -15.65
CA GLU A 34 -20.40 16.30 -14.85
C GLU A 34 -20.49 15.96 -13.36
N ILE A 35 -19.33 15.98 -12.68
CA ILE A 35 -19.21 15.90 -11.23
C ILE A 35 -18.55 17.21 -10.79
N ASP A 36 -19.20 17.96 -9.91
CA ASP A 36 -18.76 19.32 -9.54
C ASP A 36 -17.93 19.37 -8.24
N THR A 37 -18.00 18.32 -7.43
CA THR A 37 -17.33 18.27 -6.13
C THR A 37 -17.06 16.83 -5.69
N THR A 38 -16.12 16.67 -4.76
CA THR A 38 -15.92 15.41 -4.02
C THR A 38 -16.67 15.45 -2.70
N ILE A 39 -16.95 14.28 -2.13
CA ILE A 39 -17.57 14.20 -0.81
C ILE A 39 -16.70 14.87 0.25
N LYS A 40 -15.39 14.69 0.22
CA LYS A 40 -14.45 15.34 1.16
C LYS A 40 -14.60 16.86 1.15
N ASN A 41 -14.62 17.48 -0.03
CA ASN A 41 -14.76 18.94 -0.14
C ASN A 41 -16.08 19.43 0.46
N LEU A 42 -17.16 18.64 0.36
CA LEU A 42 -18.44 18.98 0.99
C LEU A 42 -18.35 18.96 2.52
N PHE A 43 -17.66 17.96 3.09
CA PHE A 43 -17.44 17.90 4.54
C PHE A 43 -16.46 18.97 5.03
N GLU A 44 -15.42 19.30 4.26
CA GLU A 44 -14.53 20.43 4.59
C GLU A 44 -15.27 21.77 4.60
N ALA A 45 -16.22 21.97 3.69
CA ALA A 45 -16.97 23.22 3.58
C ALA A 45 -18.16 23.34 4.54
N TYR A 46 -18.88 22.23 4.81
CA TYR A 46 -20.17 22.24 5.52
C TYR A 46 -20.25 21.25 6.69
N GLY A 47 -19.20 20.47 6.96
CA GLY A 47 -19.18 19.40 7.95
C GLY A 47 -19.41 19.87 9.39
N GLU A 48 -19.01 21.10 9.70
CA GLU A 48 -19.20 21.75 11.01
C GLU A 48 -20.30 22.82 11.01
N SER A 49 -20.92 23.09 9.85
CA SER A 49 -21.98 24.10 9.72
C SER A 49 -23.29 23.65 10.36
N SER A 50 -24.04 24.59 10.93
CA SER A 50 -25.38 24.33 11.50
C SER A 50 -26.41 23.94 10.43
N ARG A 51 -27.57 23.42 10.85
CA ARG A 51 -28.66 23.07 9.92
C ARG A 51 -29.12 24.29 9.13
N GLU A 52 -29.28 25.42 9.80
CA GLU A 52 -29.73 26.68 9.23
C GLU A 52 -28.72 27.17 8.19
N GLU A 53 -27.43 27.17 8.52
CA GLU A 53 -26.36 27.56 7.59
C GLU A 53 -26.32 26.72 6.31
N VAL A 54 -26.44 25.39 6.43
CA VAL A 54 -26.45 24.49 5.26
C VAL A 54 -27.70 24.73 4.41
N SER A 55 -28.85 24.94 5.04
CA SER A 55 -30.11 25.21 4.34
C SER A 55 -30.09 26.57 3.63
N ASP A 56 -29.56 27.60 4.28
CA ASP A 56 -29.46 28.98 3.76
C ASP A 56 -28.46 29.07 2.61
N ALA A 57 -27.41 28.25 2.63
CA ALA A 57 -26.46 28.15 1.52
C ALA A 57 -27.13 27.63 0.22
N ASN A 58 -28.24 26.88 0.34
CA ASN A 58 -29.01 26.30 -0.76
C ASN A 58 -28.10 25.69 -1.86
N LYS A 59 -27.07 24.96 -1.42
CA LYS A 59 -25.98 24.51 -2.29
C LYS A 59 -26.42 23.28 -3.07
N THR A 60 -26.61 23.44 -4.38
CA THR A 60 -26.72 22.32 -5.33
C THR A 60 -25.36 21.68 -5.55
N VAL A 61 -25.34 20.34 -5.56
CA VAL A 61 -24.15 19.51 -5.77
C VAL A 61 -24.43 18.41 -6.78
N LYS A 62 -23.41 18.03 -7.55
CA LYS A 62 -23.40 16.90 -8.49
C LYS A 62 -22.29 15.95 -8.11
N ILE A 63 -22.65 14.83 -7.49
CA ILE A 63 -21.69 13.83 -6.99
C ILE A 63 -21.95 12.46 -7.61
N ALA A 64 -20.90 11.64 -7.69
CA ALA A 64 -21.02 10.25 -8.07
C ALA A 64 -20.28 9.35 -7.08
N GLY A 65 -20.81 8.15 -6.85
CA GLY A 65 -20.21 7.20 -5.93
C GLY A 65 -20.86 5.84 -5.97
N ARG A 66 -20.22 4.89 -5.31
CA ARG A 66 -20.77 3.55 -5.11
C ARG A 66 -21.85 3.60 -4.04
N MET A 67 -23.04 3.11 -4.35
CA MET A 67 -24.13 2.95 -3.39
C MET A 67 -23.79 1.81 -2.41
N MET A 68 -23.58 2.16 -1.14
CA MET A 68 -23.20 1.23 -0.07
C MET A 68 -24.39 0.81 0.81
N ALA A 69 -25.47 1.58 0.80
CA ALA A 69 -26.69 1.25 1.53
C ALA A 69 -27.93 1.74 0.79
N LYS A 70 -29.05 1.05 0.98
CA LYS A 70 -30.37 1.44 0.45
C LYS A 70 -31.45 1.05 1.44
N ARG A 71 -32.26 2.02 1.89
CA ARG A 71 -33.41 1.81 2.78
C ARG A 71 -34.64 2.47 2.17
N ILE A 72 -35.63 1.66 1.81
CA ILE A 72 -36.89 2.11 1.22
C ILE A 72 -37.96 2.24 2.31
N MET A 73 -38.60 3.39 2.42
CA MET A 73 -39.61 3.74 3.43
C MET A 73 -40.89 4.25 2.76
N GLY A 74 -41.44 3.45 1.83
CA GLY A 74 -42.59 3.83 1.03
C GLY A 74 -42.26 4.94 0.01
N LYS A 75 -42.74 6.17 0.25
CA LYS A 75 -42.53 7.33 -0.64
C LYS A 75 -41.20 8.06 -0.42
N SER A 76 -40.48 7.74 0.63
CA SER A 76 -39.13 8.24 0.88
C SER A 76 -38.13 7.09 0.99
N SER A 77 -36.87 7.37 0.68
CA SER A 77 -35.77 6.42 0.82
C SER A 77 -34.51 7.15 1.29
N PHE A 78 -33.66 6.42 2.00
CA PHE A 78 -32.30 6.84 2.30
C PHE A 78 -31.31 5.92 1.60
N SER A 79 -30.20 6.48 1.15
CA SER A 79 -29.08 5.74 0.60
C SER A 79 -27.77 6.34 1.10
N LYS A 80 -26.68 5.59 0.95
CA LYS A 80 -25.34 6.09 1.26
C LYS A 80 -24.45 5.83 0.07
N VAL A 81 -23.75 6.86 -0.39
CA VAL A 81 -22.78 6.75 -1.49
C VAL A 81 -21.37 7.01 -0.99
N VAL A 82 -20.41 6.33 -1.59
CA VAL A 82 -18.98 6.45 -1.30
C VAL A 82 -18.21 6.73 -2.57
N ASP A 83 -17.40 7.78 -2.56
CA ASP A 83 -16.41 8.09 -3.60
C ASP A 83 -14.98 7.76 -3.09
N SER A 84 -13.94 8.24 -3.78
CA SER A 84 -12.55 8.04 -3.34
C SER A 84 -12.16 8.83 -2.09
N SER A 85 -12.99 9.80 -1.69
CA SER A 85 -12.68 10.83 -0.71
C SER A 85 -13.50 10.70 0.58
N GLY A 86 -14.67 10.06 0.54
CA GLY A 86 -15.50 9.87 1.72
C GLY A 86 -16.85 9.23 1.42
N SER A 87 -17.78 9.41 2.36
CA SER A 87 -19.16 8.89 2.27
C SER A 87 -20.18 9.96 2.63
N ILE A 88 -21.31 10.00 1.92
CA ILE A 88 -22.40 10.95 2.22
C ILE A 88 -23.77 10.26 2.11
N GLN A 89 -24.72 10.74 2.91
CA GLN A 89 -26.10 10.27 2.86
C GLN A 89 -26.87 10.94 1.72
N LEU A 90 -27.78 10.18 1.13
CA LEU A 90 -28.75 10.65 0.15
C LEU A 90 -30.16 10.49 0.71
N PHE A 91 -30.98 11.51 0.51
CA PHE A 91 -32.42 11.46 0.76
C PHE A 91 -33.16 11.55 -0.56
N LEU A 92 -34.05 10.58 -0.80
CA LEU A 92 -34.85 10.49 -2.02
C LEU A 92 -36.33 10.51 -1.63
N ASN A 93 -37.14 11.31 -2.34
CA ASN A 93 -38.57 11.40 -2.11
C ASN A 93 -39.31 11.43 -3.44
N SER A 94 -40.39 10.66 -3.56
CA SER A 94 -41.24 10.63 -4.76
C SER A 94 -41.94 11.96 -5.06
N LYS A 95 -41.89 12.94 -4.16
CA LYS A 95 -42.36 14.32 -4.42
C LYS A 95 -41.31 15.21 -5.07
N ASN A 96 -40.03 14.93 -4.82
CA ASN A 96 -38.89 15.73 -5.30
C ASN A 96 -38.33 15.15 -6.61
N LEU A 97 -38.43 13.83 -6.75
CA LEU A 97 -38.05 13.09 -7.94
C LEU A 97 -39.25 12.82 -8.82
N ASP A 98 -39.03 12.82 -10.13
CA ASP A 98 -40.00 12.26 -11.08
C ASP A 98 -40.36 10.81 -10.69
N GLU A 99 -41.61 10.42 -10.90
CA GLU A 99 -42.12 9.11 -10.48
C GLU A 99 -41.36 7.96 -11.14
N LYS A 100 -40.95 8.13 -12.41
CA LYS A 100 -40.12 7.16 -13.13
C LYS A 100 -38.74 7.04 -12.48
N MET A 101 -38.09 8.16 -12.17
CA MET A 101 -36.77 8.14 -11.51
C MET A 101 -36.80 7.45 -10.15
N TYR A 102 -37.80 7.74 -9.32
CA TYR A 102 -37.93 7.10 -8.01
C TYR A 102 -38.20 5.60 -8.13
N ASN A 103 -39.01 5.18 -9.10
CA ASN A 103 -39.25 3.76 -9.37
C ASN A 103 -37.99 3.06 -9.91
N ASN A 104 -37.20 3.72 -10.77
CA ASN A 104 -35.93 3.20 -11.27
C ASN A 104 -34.93 3.02 -10.12
N PHE A 105 -34.80 4.00 -9.22
CA PHE A 105 -33.96 3.88 -8.02
C PHE A 105 -34.30 2.65 -7.16
N LYS A 106 -35.58 2.29 -7.02
CA LYS A 106 -35.96 1.09 -6.25
C LYS A 106 -35.35 -0.19 -6.84
N THR A 107 -35.10 -0.23 -8.16
CA THR A 107 -34.45 -1.36 -8.84
C THR A 107 -32.93 -1.37 -8.73
N TYR A 108 -32.30 -0.26 -8.32
CA TYR A 108 -30.85 -0.17 -8.15
C TYR A 108 -30.39 -1.06 -6.98
N ASP A 109 -29.16 -1.55 -7.02
CA ASP A 109 -28.62 -2.50 -6.05
C ASP A 109 -27.40 -1.93 -5.34
N VAL A 110 -27.22 -2.31 -4.06
CA VAL A 110 -25.99 -2.01 -3.34
C VAL A 110 -24.80 -2.55 -4.15
N GLY A 111 -23.80 -1.69 -4.35
CA GLY A 111 -22.66 -1.89 -5.25
C GLY A 111 -22.74 -1.12 -6.55
N ASP A 112 -23.93 -0.69 -7.01
CA ASP A 112 -24.06 0.14 -8.21
C ASP A 112 -23.32 1.48 -8.02
N ILE A 113 -22.72 1.99 -9.09
CA ILE A 113 -22.19 3.36 -9.14
C ILE A 113 -23.31 4.24 -9.66
N ILE A 114 -23.65 5.26 -8.88
CA ILE A 114 -24.72 6.20 -9.20
C ILE A 114 -24.20 7.63 -9.19
N TRP A 115 -24.83 8.48 -9.99
CA TRP A 115 -24.68 9.92 -9.97
C TRP A 115 -25.96 10.54 -9.42
N VAL A 116 -25.81 11.64 -8.68
CA VAL A 116 -26.93 12.41 -8.14
C VAL A 116 -26.68 13.90 -8.27
N GLU A 117 -27.74 14.64 -8.54
CA GLU A 117 -27.83 16.08 -8.41
C GLU A 117 -28.88 16.40 -7.34
N GLY A 118 -28.59 17.34 -6.47
CA GLY A 118 -29.53 17.75 -5.43
C GLY A 118 -28.98 18.82 -4.51
N VAL A 119 -29.78 19.22 -3.53
CA VAL A 119 -29.47 20.31 -2.59
C VAL A 119 -28.98 19.75 -1.26
N LEU A 120 -27.90 20.30 -0.72
CA LEU A 120 -27.40 19.93 0.60
C LEU A 120 -28.35 20.39 1.72
N PHE A 121 -28.53 19.52 2.72
CA PHE A 121 -29.24 19.84 3.95
C PHE A 121 -28.76 18.95 5.11
N ARG A 122 -29.18 19.27 6.34
CA ARG A 122 -28.96 18.41 7.52
C ARG A 122 -30.23 17.75 8.00
N THR A 123 -30.16 16.45 8.22
CA THR A 123 -31.27 15.65 8.77
C THR A 123 -31.49 15.93 10.26
N LYS A 124 -32.58 15.40 10.84
CA LYS A 124 -32.91 15.63 12.26
C LYS A 124 -31.91 14.98 13.21
N THR A 125 -31.13 14.02 12.72
CA THR A 125 -30.04 13.34 13.42
C THR A 125 -28.69 13.98 13.12
N ASP A 126 -28.69 15.22 12.62
CA ASP A 126 -27.49 16.01 12.32
C ASP A 126 -26.49 15.38 11.33
N GLU A 127 -27.02 14.66 10.34
CA GLU A 127 -26.21 14.09 9.26
C GLU A 127 -26.33 14.94 8.00
N LEU A 128 -25.19 15.41 7.48
CA LEU A 128 -25.09 16.11 6.19
C LEU A 128 -25.55 15.19 5.06
N THR A 129 -26.53 15.64 4.29
CA THR A 129 -27.28 14.81 3.35
C THR A 129 -27.58 15.58 2.06
N VAL A 130 -27.57 14.90 0.92
CA VAL A 130 -28.05 15.45 -0.35
C VAL A 130 -29.54 15.11 -0.52
N ASN A 131 -30.40 16.12 -0.62
CA ASN A 131 -31.79 15.96 -1.04
C ASN A 131 -31.82 15.83 -2.56
N VAL A 132 -31.99 14.60 -3.03
CA VAL A 132 -31.77 14.24 -4.44
C VAL A 132 -32.94 14.72 -5.31
N GLU A 133 -32.59 15.43 -6.37
CA GLU A 133 -33.51 15.96 -7.40
C GLU A 133 -33.35 15.24 -8.73
N LYS A 134 -32.16 14.71 -9.03
CA LYS A 134 -31.91 13.80 -10.15
C LYS A 134 -30.99 12.67 -9.73
N ILE A 135 -31.22 11.49 -10.30
CA ILE A 135 -30.41 10.31 -10.04
C ILE A 135 -30.27 9.48 -11.31
N GLU A 136 -29.04 9.01 -11.57
CA GLU A 136 -28.75 8.12 -12.68
C GLU A 136 -27.81 7.00 -12.21
N VAL A 137 -28.02 5.79 -12.72
CA VAL A 137 -27.04 4.72 -12.59
C VAL A 137 -25.94 4.96 -13.62
N LEU A 138 -24.69 5.04 -13.19
CA LEU A 138 -23.53 5.10 -14.07
C LEU A 138 -22.96 3.70 -14.33
N SER A 139 -23.02 2.82 -13.32
CA SER A 139 -22.63 1.44 -13.49
C SER A 139 -23.35 0.44 -12.60
N LYS A 140 -23.94 -0.55 -13.26
CA LYS A 140 -24.61 -1.69 -12.64
C LYS A 140 -23.58 -2.70 -12.14
N SER A 141 -23.57 -2.95 -10.84
CA SER A 141 -22.77 -4.00 -10.24
C SER A 141 -23.47 -5.34 -10.42
N LEU A 142 -22.91 -6.21 -11.26
CA LEU A 142 -23.45 -7.55 -11.49
C LEU A 142 -23.16 -8.53 -10.35
N ARG A 143 -22.15 -8.24 -9.52
CA ARG A 143 -21.82 -9.05 -8.34
C ARG A 143 -22.18 -8.25 -7.08
N PRO A 144 -22.82 -8.89 -6.08
CA PRO A 144 -23.07 -8.23 -4.80
C PRO A 144 -21.75 -7.96 -4.06
N LEU A 145 -21.74 -6.89 -3.27
CA LEU A 145 -20.65 -6.63 -2.33
C LEU A 145 -20.67 -7.69 -1.20
N PRO A 146 -19.51 -8.01 -0.61
CA PRO A 146 -19.47 -8.85 0.59
C PRO A 146 -20.22 -8.21 1.75
N GLU A 147 -20.77 -9.02 2.65
CA GLU A 147 -21.33 -8.50 3.89
C GLU A 147 -20.24 -7.85 4.75
N LYS A 148 -20.54 -6.69 5.35
CA LYS A 148 -19.57 -5.86 6.08
C LYS A 148 -18.88 -6.58 7.24
N TYR A 149 -19.58 -7.50 7.92
CA TYR A 149 -19.09 -8.17 9.12
C TYR A 149 -18.49 -9.56 8.86
N HIS A 150 -18.97 -10.27 7.84
CA HIS A 150 -18.59 -11.66 7.58
C HIS A 150 -17.80 -11.85 6.28
N GLY A 151 -17.85 -10.89 5.35
CA GLY A 151 -17.47 -11.10 3.96
C GLY A 151 -15.98 -10.95 3.62
N LEU A 152 -15.17 -10.32 4.48
CA LEU A 152 -13.76 -9.99 4.20
C LEU A 152 -12.85 -10.11 5.42
N THR A 153 -13.20 -10.91 6.42
CA THR A 153 -12.32 -11.15 7.59
C THR A 153 -11.10 -11.99 7.22
N ASP A 154 -11.23 -12.85 6.21
CA ASP A 154 -10.14 -13.69 5.71
C ASP A 154 -9.06 -12.86 4.99
N THR A 155 -7.84 -12.92 5.53
CA THR A 155 -6.69 -12.14 5.05
C THR A 155 -6.28 -12.51 3.63
N GLU A 156 -6.34 -13.80 3.27
CA GLU A 156 -6.00 -14.27 1.94
C GLU A 156 -6.98 -13.73 0.89
N THR A 157 -8.27 -13.75 1.20
CA THR A 157 -9.32 -13.19 0.34
C THR A 157 -9.14 -11.68 0.13
N ARG A 158 -8.78 -10.93 1.18
CA ARG A 158 -8.46 -9.49 1.06
C ARG A 158 -7.30 -9.25 0.09
N TYR A 159 -6.26 -10.07 0.14
CA TYR A 159 -5.12 -9.97 -0.76
C TYR A 159 -5.46 -10.34 -2.21
N ARG A 160 -6.21 -11.42 -2.42
CA ARG A 160 -6.65 -11.86 -3.76
C ARG A 160 -7.67 -10.92 -4.41
N LYS A 161 -8.51 -10.27 -3.60
CA LYS A 161 -9.57 -9.37 -4.05
C LYS A 161 -9.39 -7.97 -3.47
N ARG A 162 -8.20 -7.39 -3.70
CA ARG A 162 -7.84 -6.05 -3.18
C ARG A 162 -8.88 -4.98 -3.48
N TYR A 163 -9.53 -5.03 -4.66
CA TYR A 163 -10.59 -4.10 -5.01
C TYR A 163 -11.81 -4.16 -4.06
N LEU A 164 -12.16 -5.33 -3.52
CA LEU A 164 -13.22 -5.44 -2.51
C LEU A 164 -12.75 -4.96 -1.15
N ASP A 165 -11.51 -5.31 -0.76
CA ASP A 165 -10.92 -4.84 0.49
C ASP A 165 -10.87 -3.30 0.53
N LEU A 166 -10.45 -2.65 -0.57
CA LEU A 166 -10.46 -1.19 -0.68
C LEU A 166 -11.87 -0.61 -0.61
N ILE A 167 -12.89 -1.27 -1.17
CA ILE A 167 -14.28 -0.79 -1.05
C ILE A 167 -14.74 -0.83 0.41
N MET A 168 -14.33 -1.85 1.18
CA MET A 168 -14.89 -2.17 2.49
C MET A 168 -14.06 -1.69 3.69
N SER A 169 -12.78 -1.34 3.49
CA SER A 169 -11.85 -0.91 4.55
C SER A 169 -11.19 0.42 4.21
N ASP A 170 -11.56 1.45 4.96
CA ASP A 170 -10.92 2.76 4.86
C ASP A 170 -9.48 2.74 5.40
N ASP A 171 -9.20 1.88 6.39
CA ASP A 171 -7.83 1.66 6.89
C ASP A 171 -6.91 1.13 5.78
N SER A 172 -7.37 0.14 5.00
CA SER A 172 -6.63 -0.36 3.85
C SER A 172 -6.34 0.76 2.85
N LYS A 173 -7.34 1.60 2.51
CA LYS A 173 -7.12 2.76 1.62
C LYS A 173 -6.06 3.71 2.18
N ALA A 174 -6.16 4.04 3.48
CA ALA A 174 -5.23 4.94 4.16
C ALA A 174 -3.79 4.41 4.10
N VAL A 175 -3.58 3.09 4.22
CA VAL A 175 -2.25 2.47 4.06
C VAL A 175 -1.68 2.73 2.66
N PHE A 176 -2.46 2.57 1.58
CA PHE A 176 -1.99 2.84 0.22
C PHE A 176 -1.72 4.33 -0.02
N GLN A 177 -2.55 5.21 0.54
CA GLN A 177 -2.33 6.66 0.47
C GLN A 177 -1.04 7.06 1.18
N LYS A 178 -0.80 6.54 2.41
CA LYS A 178 0.46 6.73 3.14
C LYS A 178 1.65 6.17 2.37
N ARG A 179 1.53 4.99 1.74
CA ARG A 179 2.58 4.44 0.87
C ARG A 179 2.92 5.38 -0.29
N SER A 180 1.92 5.94 -0.97
CA SER A 180 2.14 6.92 -2.03
C SER A 180 2.85 8.18 -1.51
N LYS A 181 2.43 8.66 -0.33
CA LYS A 181 3.06 9.81 0.33
C LYS A 181 4.52 9.52 0.73
N ILE A 182 4.83 8.34 1.27
CA ILE A 182 6.21 7.90 1.57
C ILE A 182 7.09 8.03 0.32
N VAL A 183 6.67 7.42 -0.80
CA VAL A 183 7.47 7.44 -2.04
C VAL A 183 7.64 8.87 -2.57
N THR A 184 6.58 9.69 -2.51
CA THR A 184 6.64 11.09 -2.92
C THR A 184 7.59 11.90 -2.03
N THR A 185 7.59 11.66 -0.72
CA THR A 185 8.50 12.31 0.22
C THR A 185 9.95 11.87 -0.01
N ILE A 186 10.21 10.59 -0.27
CA ILE A 186 11.56 10.09 -0.61
C ILE A 186 12.08 10.81 -1.85
N ARG A 187 11.29 10.89 -2.93
CA ARG A 187 11.70 11.59 -4.15
C ARG A 187 12.02 13.06 -3.87
N ALA A 188 11.10 13.77 -3.22
CA ALA A 188 11.30 15.18 -2.88
C ALA A 188 12.55 15.41 -2.02
N PHE A 189 12.84 14.52 -1.07
CA PHE A 189 14.04 14.57 -0.23
C PHE A 189 15.34 14.40 -1.04
N LEU A 190 15.38 13.42 -1.95
CA LEU A 190 16.54 13.14 -2.78
C LEU A 190 16.74 14.23 -3.85
N ASP A 191 15.65 14.74 -4.44
CA ASP A 191 15.66 15.85 -5.39
C ASP A 191 16.24 17.13 -4.75
N GLN A 192 15.84 17.46 -3.51
CA GLN A 192 16.39 18.60 -2.77
C GLN A 192 17.89 18.49 -2.49
N LYS A 193 18.47 17.30 -2.57
CA LYS A 193 19.89 17.03 -2.40
C LYS A 193 20.62 16.81 -3.72
N ASP A 194 20.01 17.18 -4.85
CA ASP A 194 20.56 17.02 -6.20
C ASP A 194 21.02 15.57 -6.48
N ILE A 195 20.22 14.59 -6.06
CA ILE A 195 20.44 13.18 -6.37
C ILE A 195 19.46 12.80 -7.49
N LEU A 196 19.98 12.45 -8.66
CA LEU A 196 19.19 12.30 -9.88
C LEU A 196 18.39 10.98 -9.92
N GLU A 197 17.07 11.05 -10.10
CA GLU A 197 16.26 9.85 -10.41
C GLU A 197 16.60 9.34 -11.81
N VAL A 198 16.90 8.04 -11.93
CA VAL A 198 17.20 7.37 -13.19
C VAL A 198 16.39 6.08 -13.34
N GLU A 199 16.25 5.58 -14.56
CA GLU A 199 15.65 4.28 -14.84
C GLU A 199 16.68 3.36 -15.50
N THR A 200 16.92 2.19 -14.89
CA THR A 200 17.83 1.18 -15.45
C THR A 200 17.06 -0.07 -15.94
N PRO A 201 17.65 -0.91 -16.81
CA PRO A 201 16.96 -2.07 -17.35
C PRO A 201 16.41 -3.02 -16.28
N MET A 202 15.20 -3.53 -16.51
CA MET A 202 14.55 -4.58 -15.70
C MET A 202 14.91 -6.00 -16.13
N MET A 203 15.34 -6.16 -17.38
CA MET A 203 15.80 -7.42 -17.95
C MET A 203 17.32 -7.36 -18.11
N HIS A 204 18.04 -8.20 -17.38
CA HIS A 204 19.49 -8.28 -17.40
C HIS A 204 19.95 -9.52 -18.17
N PRO A 205 21.06 -9.44 -18.94
CA PRO A 205 21.65 -10.63 -19.56
C PRO A 205 22.31 -11.55 -18.52
N ILE A 206 22.71 -11.00 -17.37
CA ILE A 206 23.28 -11.72 -16.23
C ILE A 206 22.66 -11.12 -14.97
N ALA A 207 22.03 -11.94 -14.14
CA ALA A 207 21.54 -11.49 -12.84
C ALA A 207 22.70 -11.21 -11.89
N GLY A 208 22.73 -10.03 -11.26
CA GLY A 208 23.77 -9.63 -10.31
C GLY A 208 23.32 -8.46 -9.43
N GLY A 209 24.20 -8.02 -8.52
CA GLY A 209 23.91 -6.96 -7.54
C GLY A 209 23.21 -7.45 -6.26
N ALA A 210 22.89 -8.74 -6.17
CA ALA A 210 22.40 -9.37 -4.94
C ALA A 210 22.66 -10.89 -4.99
N ILE A 211 22.54 -11.54 -3.82
CA ILE A 211 22.54 -13.01 -3.73
C ILE A 211 21.07 -13.45 -3.63
N ALA A 212 20.45 -13.74 -4.79
CA ALA A 212 19.07 -14.20 -4.87
C ALA A 212 18.84 -15.03 -6.13
N LYS A 213 17.85 -15.93 -6.11
CA LYS A 213 17.47 -16.70 -7.30
C LYS A 213 16.66 -15.81 -8.26
N PRO A 214 17.07 -15.63 -9.53
CA PRO A 214 16.33 -14.78 -10.46
C PRO A 214 15.13 -15.50 -11.10
N PHE A 215 14.21 -14.71 -11.66
CA PHE A 215 13.27 -15.21 -12.68
C PHE A 215 13.95 -15.18 -14.05
N ILE A 216 13.72 -16.22 -14.84
CA ILE A 216 14.27 -16.38 -16.20
C ILE A 216 13.16 -16.13 -17.20
N THR A 217 13.46 -15.40 -18.27
CA THR A 217 12.59 -15.16 -19.41
C THR A 217 13.39 -15.27 -20.71
N HIS A 218 12.71 -15.31 -21.85
CA HIS A 218 13.33 -15.51 -23.16
C HIS A 218 12.88 -14.43 -24.14
N HIS A 219 13.83 -13.80 -24.83
CA HIS A 219 13.54 -12.79 -25.84
C HIS A 219 13.50 -13.41 -27.24
N ASN A 220 12.30 -13.71 -27.74
CA ASN A 220 12.08 -14.45 -29.00
C ASN A 220 12.88 -13.95 -30.21
N THR A 221 12.95 -12.64 -30.46
CA THR A 221 13.67 -12.10 -31.64
C THR A 221 15.19 -12.16 -31.52
N LEU A 222 15.71 -12.11 -30.28
CA LEU A 222 17.15 -12.15 -30.02
C LEU A 222 17.62 -13.58 -29.75
N ASP A 223 16.69 -14.53 -29.70
CA ASP A 223 16.88 -15.95 -29.39
C ASP A 223 17.85 -16.16 -28.21
N ARG A 224 17.59 -15.45 -27.10
CA ARG A 224 18.42 -15.52 -25.91
C ARG A 224 17.64 -15.29 -24.62
N ASP A 225 18.15 -15.89 -23.56
CA ASP A 225 17.60 -15.74 -22.22
C ASP A 225 17.98 -14.40 -21.59
N PHE A 226 17.08 -13.92 -20.75
CA PHE A 226 17.24 -12.77 -19.87
C PHE A 226 16.75 -13.11 -18.48
N PHE A 227 17.17 -12.32 -17.52
CA PHE A 227 16.76 -12.43 -16.13
C PHE A 227 16.03 -11.18 -15.71
N LEU A 228 14.90 -11.32 -15.00
CA LEU A 228 14.34 -10.17 -14.28
C LEU A 228 15.33 -9.78 -13.19
N ARG A 229 15.64 -8.48 -13.08
CA ARG A 229 16.69 -8.00 -12.20
C ARG A 229 16.38 -8.32 -10.73
N ILE A 230 17.40 -8.80 -10.02
CA ILE A 230 17.36 -9.01 -8.57
C ILE A 230 17.78 -7.74 -7.80
N ALA A 231 18.54 -6.86 -8.45
CA ALA A 231 18.98 -5.54 -8.00
C ALA A 231 19.44 -4.68 -9.21
N PRO A 232 19.20 -3.35 -9.23
CA PRO A 232 19.77 -2.44 -10.23
C PRO A 232 21.24 -2.04 -10.00
N GLU A 233 21.85 -2.38 -8.86
CA GLU A 233 23.20 -1.98 -8.43
C GLU A 233 24.25 -1.85 -9.54
N LEU A 234 24.45 -2.92 -10.33
CA LEU A 234 25.51 -2.95 -11.34
C LEU A 234 25.29 -1.91 -12.45
N TYR A 235 24.04 -1.60 -12.79
CA TYR A 235 23.73 -0.59 -13.80
C TYR A 235 23.86 0.82 -13.23
N LEU A 236 23.44 1.05 -12.00
CA LEU A 236 23.62 2.34 -11.34
C LEU A 236 25.11 2.69 -11.16
N LYS A 237 25.95 1.72 -10.77
CA LYS A 237 27.41 1.91 -10.72
C LYS A 237 28.02 2.25 -12.07
N ARG A 238 27.49 1.74 -13.20
CA ARG A 238 27.94 2.14 -14.55
C ARG A 238 27.63 3.60 -14.85
N LEU A 239 26.52 4.13 -14.34
CA LEU A 239 26.20 5.56 -14.47
C LEU A 239 27.18 6.43 -13.69
N VAL A 240 27.56 5.99 -12.49
CA VAL A 240 28.60 6.67 -11.69
C VAL A 240 29.94 6.67 -12.44
N VAL A 241 30.35 5.54 -13.03
CA VAL A 241 31.53 5.47 -13.91
C VAL A 241 31.40 6.43 -15.10
N GLY A 242 30.19 6.58 -15.64
CA GLY A 242 29.88 7.53 -16.71
C GLY A 242 29.84 9.01 -16.30
N GLY A 243 30.09 9.35 -15.03
CA GLY A 243 30.13 10.72 -14.52
C GLY A 243 28.83 11.21 -13.86
N LEU A 244 27.79 10.37 -13.77
CA LEU A 244 26.60 10.70 -12.97
C LEU A 244 26.89 10.40 -11.49
N HIS A 245 27.51 11.37 -10.81
CA HIS A 245 28.05 11.19 -9.46
C HIS A 245 27.00 10.96 -8.36
N ARG A 246 25.72 11.32 -8.58
CA ARG A 246 24.66 11.22 -7.57
C ARG A 246 23.39 10.73 -8.25
N VAL A 247 23.06 9.46 -8.09
CA VAL A 247 21.91 8.82 -8.75
C VAL A 247 21.10 7.99 -7.77
N TYR A 248 19.81 7.87 -8.01
CA TYR A 248 18.95 6.91 -7.32
C TYR A 248 17.91 6.31 -8.28
N GLU A 249 17.37 5.15 -7.91
CA GLU A 249 16.23 4.53 -8.59
C GLU A 249 15.25 3.94 -7.56
N ILE A 250 13.96 4.26 -7.68
CA ILE A 250 12.87 3.63 -6.92
C ILE A 250 12.02 2.81 -7.88
N ASN A 251 12.26 1.51 -7.94
CA ASN A 251 11.50 0.65 -8.84
C ASN A 251 11.51 -0.82 -8.39
N ARG A 252 11.01 -1.73 -9.22
CA ARG A 252 10.81 -3.14 -8.87
C ARG A 252 12.14 -3.93 -8.91
N SER A 253 12.27 -4.86 -7.97
CA SER A 253 13.22 -5.98 -8.00
C SER A 253 12.43 -7.28 -7.90
N PHE A 254 12.97 -8.34 -8.49
CA PHE A 254 12.30 -9.63 -8.61
C PHE A 254 13.18 -10.75 -8.03
N ARG A 255 12.67 -11.51 -7.08
CA ARG A 255 13.37 -12.65 -6.47
C ARG A 255 12.48 -13.88 -6.48
N ASN A 256 12.94 -14.95 -7.11
CA ASN A 256 12.23 -16.21 -7.27
C ASN A 256 12.38 -17.07 -6.01
N GLU A 257 11.80 -16.57 -4.93
CA GLU A 257 11.87 -17.09 -3.57
C GLU A 257 10.47 -17.34 -3.01
N GLY A 258 10.40 -17.93 -1.81
CA GLY A 258 9.12 -18.17 -1.14
C GLY A 258 8.42 -16.86 -0.74
N ILE A 259 7.08 -16.90 -0.69
CA ILE A 259 6.27 -15.79 -0.17
C ILE A 259 6.20 -15.91 1.36
N SER A 260 6.36 -14.80 2.07
CA SER A 260 6.10 -14.73 3.51
C SER A 260 5.48 -13.38 3.89
N THR A 261 5.20 -13.16 5.17
CA THR A 261 4.74 -11.85 5.68
C THR A 261 5.76 -10.73 5.46
N LYS A 262 7.03 -11.06 5.26
CA LYS A 262 8.14 -10.12 5.00
C LYS A 262 8.61 -10.12 3.54
N HIS A 263 8.23 -11.12 2.73
CA HIS A 263 8.78 -11.32 1.38
C HIS A 263 7.69 -11.48 0.32
N ASN A 264 7.78 -10.67 -0.73
CA ASN A 264 6.99 -10.82 -1.95
C ASN A 264 7.95 -10.98 -3.16
N PRO A 265 7.66 -11.87 -4.13
CA PRO A 265 8.55 -12.14 -5.26
C PRO A 265 8.86 -10.93 -6.13
N GLU A 266 7.99 -9.92 -6.08
CA GLU A 266 8.26 -8.58 -6.59
C GLU A 266 8.15 -7.55 -5.46
N PHE A 267 9.10 -6.63 -5.36
CA PHE A 267 9.06 -5.62 -4.32
C PHE A 267 9.75 -4.34 -4.78
N THR A 268 9.39 -3.22 -4.17
CA THR A 268 9.98 -1.92 -4.49
C THR A 268 11.21 -1.73 -3.63
N MET A 269 12.32 -1.36 -4.28
CA MET A 269 13.56 -1.00 -3.61
C MET A 269 13.95 0.42 -4.03
N LEU A 270 14.49 1.19 -3.08
CA LEU A 270 15.30 2.37 -3.36
C LEU A 270 16.75 1.92 -3.38
N GLU A 271 17.44 2.15 -4.49
CA GLU A 271 18.90 2.11 -4.53
C GLU A 271 19.44 3.50 -4.87
N LEU A 272 20.55 3.90 -4.25
CA LEU A 272 21.20 5.17 -4.50
C LEU A 272 22.72 5.05 -4.42
N TYR A 273 23.40 5.88 -5.19
CA TYR A 273 24.86 5.95 -5.25
C TYR A 273 25.32 7.40 -5.25
N LEU A 274 26.24 7.69 -4.34
CA LEU A 274 26.92 8.98 -4.23
C LEU A 274 28.42 8.75 -4.38
N ALA A 275 29.02 9.28 -5.44
CA ALA A 275 30.46 9.28 -5.63
C ALA A 275 31.12 10.10 -4.50
N TYR A 276 32.31 9.67 -4.08
CA TYR A 276 33.11 10.31 -3.02
C TYR A 276 32.49 10.30 -1.61
N ALA A 277 31.38 9.59 -1.41
CA ALA A 277 30.80 9.34 -0.09
C ALA A 277 31.25 7.97 0.46
N SER A 278 31.40 7.87 1.78
CA SER A 278 31.54 6.59 2.49
C SER A 278 30.17 6.12 3.01
N TYR A 279 30.13 4.95 3.65
CA TYR A 279 28.90 4.44 4.25
C TYR A 279 28.41 5.30 5.43
N GLU A 280 29.27 6.11 6.07
CA GLU A 280 28.90 7.02 7.17
C GLU A 280 27.99 8.15 6.69
N GLU A 281 28.28 8.73 5.52
CA GLU A 281 27.42 9.73 4.89
C GLU A 281 26.09 9.10 4.45
N ILE A 282 26.10 7.84 4.01
CA ILE A 282 24.87 7.12 3.65
C ILE A 282 24.00 6.83 4.88
N MET A 283 24.58 6.42 6.01
CA MET A 283 23.83 6.23 7.26
C MET A 283 23.14 7.54 7.69
N THR A 284 23.87 8.65 7.64
CA THR A 284 23.33 9.98 7.98
C THR A 284 22.22 10.39 7.01
N LEU A 285 22.39 10.16 5.71
CA LEU A 285 21.35 10.41 4.70
C LEU A 285 20.08 9.60 4.96
N VAL A 286 20.22 8.33 5.36
CA VAL A 286 19.09 7.45 5.68
C VAL A 286 18.35 7.89 6.94
N GLU A 287 19.07 8.31 7.99
CA GLU A 287 18.50 8.91 9.21
C GLU A 287 17.64 10.13 8.87
N ASP A 288 18.24 11.12 8.19
CA ASP A 288 17.56 12.34 7.75
C ASP A 288 16.30 12.02 6.91
N MET A 289 16.41 11.05 5.99
CA MET A 289 15.30 10.66 5.11
C MET A 289 14.14 10.04 5.91
N ILE A 290 14.44 9.18 6.88
CA ILE A 290 13.41 8.54 7.71
C ILE A 290 12.70 9.58 8.59
N ILE A 291 13.44 10.54 9.15
CA ILE A 291 12.89 11.66 9.93
C ILE A 291 11.92 12.48 9.08
N ASP A 292 12.32 12.87 7.87
CA ASP A 292 11.48 13.65 6.95
C ASP A 292 10.22 12.89 6.54
N ILE A 293 10.32 11.57 6.31
CA ILE A 293 9.16 10.72 6.04
C ILE A 293 8.21 10.69 7.24
N ALA A 294 8.73 10.47 8.45
CA ALA A 294 7.93 10.38 9.68
C ALA A 294 7.18 11.70 9.95
N MET A 295 7.90 12.83 9.87
CA MET A 295 7.33 14.17 10.02
C MET A 295 6.27 14.46 8.94
N ALA A 296 6.53 14.13 7.68
CA ALA A 296 5.59 14.39 6.58
C ALA A 296 4.29 13.57 6.66
N LEU A 297 4.31 12.41 7.32
CA LEU A 297 3.15 11.53 7.46
C LEU A 297 2.36 11.76 8.74
N ASN A 298 3.06 11.98 9.84
CA ASN A 298 2.48 11.94 11.19
C ASN A 298 2.64 13.26 11.95
N GLY A 299 3.43 14.22 11.44
CA GLY A 299 3.81 15.42 12.17
C GLY A 299 4.70 15.16 13.39
N SER A 300 5.24 13.95 13.51
CA SER A 300 6.06 13.48 14.62
C SER A 300 7.05 12.41 14.14
N THR A 301 8.22 12.35 14.76
CA THR A 301 9.20 11.27 14.59
C THR A 301 8.86 10.04 15.42
N THR A 302 7.96 10.17 16.39
CA THR A 302 7.46 9.06 17.19
C THR A 302 6.34 8.34 16.45
N ILE A 303 6.47 7.02 16.33
CA ILE A 303 5.47 6.18 15.68
C ILE A 303 4.98 5.06 16.60
N GLN A 304 3.73 4.66 16.39
CA GLN A 304 3.14 3.49 17.02
C GLN A 304 3.18 2.33 16.03
N TYR A 305 3.80 1.22 16.43
CA TYR A 305 3.84 0.00 15.63
C TYR A 305 3.57 -1.21 16.52
N GLN A 306 2.44 -1.87 16.23
CA GLN A 306 1.88 -2.91 17.11
C GLN A 306 1.65 -2.36 18.51
N ASP A 307 2.18 -3.02 19.54
CA ASP A 307 2.02 -2.66 20.95
C ASP A 307 3.21 -1.83 21.47
N SER A 308 3.97 -1.19 20.58
CA SER A 308 5.19 -0.46 20.95
C SER A 308 5.29 0.89 20.26
N GLU A 309 5.87 1.83 21.00
CA GLU A 309 6.23 3.16 20.54
C GLU A 309 7.70 3.17 20.14
N TYR A 310 8.01 3.81 19.00
CA TYR A 310 9.38 3.91 18.48
C TYR A 310 9.69 5.37 18.18
N ASP A 311 10.89 5.81 18.56
CA ASP A 311 11.39 7.14 18.20
C ASP A 311 12.35 7.06 17.00
N LEU A 312 11.96 7.71 15.90
CA LEU A 312 12.74 7.78 14.68
C LEU A 312 13.63 9.04 14.59
N SER A 313 13.68 9.87 15.64
CA SER A 313 14.37 11.18 15.65
C SER A 313 15.88 11.08 15.49
N GLY A 314 16.48 9.94 15.80
CA GLY A 314 17.92 9.73 15.74
C GLY A 314 18.70 10.52 16.81
N PRO A 315 20.04 10.40 16.84
CA PRO A 315 20.85 9.52 15.99
C PRO A 315 20.62 8.03 16.32
N TYR A 316 20.68 7.17 15.30
CA TYR A 316 20.50 5.73 15.48
C TYR A 316 21.74 5.10 16.08
N LYS A 317 21.55 4.02 16.83
CA LYS A 317 22.67 3.28 17.40
C LYS A 317 23.52 2.73 16.25
N ARG A 318 24.83 2.93 16.31
CA ARG A 318 25.80 2.35 15.37
C ARG A 318 26.62 1.30 16.11
N MET A 319 26.70 0.10 15.56
CA MET A 319 27.40 -1.02 16.20
C MET A 319 27.94 -1.95 15.13
N THR A 320 29.18 -2.40 15.25
CA THR A 320 29.72 -3.40 14.33
C THR A 320 29.04 -4.75 14.54
N LEU A 321 29.06 -5.60 13.52
CA LEU A 321 28.52 -6.96 13.60
C LEU A 321 29.21 -7.74 14.73
N GLU A 322 30.53 -7.61 14.89
CA GLU A 322 31.29 -8.24 15.98
C GLU A 322 30.83 -7.76 17.36
N GLU A 323 30.73 -6.45 17.56
CA GLU A 323 30.24 -5.86 18.82
C GLU A 323 28.82 -6.34 19.14
N SER A 324 27.96 -6.43 18.13
CA SER A 324 26.59 -6.89 18.29
C SER A 324 26.53 -8.35 18.74
N VAL A 325 27.30 -9.24 18.11
CA VAL A 325 27.35 -10.65 18.48
C VAL A 325 27.87 -10.80 19.91
N ILE A 326 28.92 -10.07 20.29
CA ILE A 326 29.46 -10.09 21.66
C ILE A 326 28.42 -9.59 22.67
N GLN A 327 27.72 -8.49 22.36
CA GLN A 327 26.73 -7.89 23.26
C GLN A 327 25.56 -8.84 23.56
N TYR A 328 25.04 -9.53 22.53
CA TYR A 328 23.90 -10.44 22.67
C TYR A 328 24.28 -11.88 23.03
N ASN A 329 25.58 -12.22 23.00
CA ASN A 329 26.11 -13.51 23.41
C ASN A 329 27.21 -13.34 24.48
N PRO A 330 26.86 -12.91 25.72
CA PRO A 330 27.84 -12.52 26.74
C PRO A 330 28.75 -13.65 27.24
N LYS A 331 28.48 -14.91 26.86
CA LYS A 331 29.33 -16.06 27.15
C LYS A 331 30.48 -16.23 26.15
N MET A 332 30.43 -15.56 25.01
CA MET A 332 31.50 -15.59 24.02
C MET A 332 32.70 -14.77 24.48
N ASP A 333 33.90 -15.29 24.26
CA ASP A 333 35.13 -14.54 24.51
C ASP A 333 35.35 -13.53 23.37
N PRO A 334 35.33 -12.22 23.65
CA PRO A 334 35.54 -11.19 22.63
C PRO A 334 36.86 -11.36 21.85
N LYS A 335 37.90 -11.90 22.50
CA LYS A 335 39.21 -12.12 21.85
C LYS A 335 39.19 -13.24 20.82
N LYS A 336 38.15 -14.08 20.84
CA LYS A 336 37.96 -15.23 19.96
C LYS A 336 36.84 -15.03 18.94
N ILE A 337 36.33 -13.81 18.78
CA ILE A 337 35.23 -13.51 17.84
C ILE A 337 35.62 -13.76 16.38
N ARG A 338 36.91 -13.82 16.07
CA ARG A 338 37.47 -14.17 14.75
C ARG A 338 38.08 -15.57 14.70
N ASP A 339 37.97 -16.35 15.78
CA ASP A 339 38.50 -17.71 15.83
C ASP A 339 37.47 -18.70 15.28
N ARG A 340 37.84 -19.39 14.20
CA ARG A 340 36.92 -20.26 13.46
C ARG A 340 36.41 -21.43 14.30
N GLU A 341 37.27 -22.07 15.08
CA GLU A 341 36.87 -23.23 15.91
C GLU A 341 35.88 -22.81 16.99
N THR A 342 36.12 -21.66 17.63
CA THR A 342 35.21 -21.08 18.60
C THR A 342 33.84 -20.77 17.97
N LEU A 343 33.80 -20.09 16.81
CA LEU A 343 32.54 -19.79 16.13
C LEU A 343 31.80 -21.06 15.69
N LEU A 344 32.50 -22.06 15.16
CA LEU A 344 31.89 -23.34 14.76
C LEU A 344 31.28 -24.06 15.97
N LYS A 345 31.98 -24.05 17.11
CA LYS A 345 31.46 -24.59 18.37
C LYS A 345 30.22 -23.84 18.83
N THR A 346 30.23 -22.51 18.78
CA THR A 346 29.07 -21.67 19.11
C THR A 346 27.88 -21.98 18.19
N CYS A 347 28.09 -22.12 16.88
CA CYS A 347 27.05 -22.55 15.94
C CYS A 347 26.45 -23.91 16.33
N LYS A 348 27.28 -24.89 16.70
CA LYS A 348 26.82 -26.21 17.15
C LYS A 348 26.00 -26.12 18.45
N GLU A 349 26.45 -25.33 19.42
CA GLU A 349 25.74 -25.11 20.69
C GLU A 349 24.38 -24.41 20.48
N LEU A 350 24.33 -23.43 19.58
CA LEU A 350 23.12 -22.68 19.21
C LEU A 350 22.23 -23.41 18.19
N LYS A 351 22.61 -24.62 17.76
CA LYS A 351 21.92 -25.43 16.74
C LYS A 351 21.73 -24.69 15.40
N ILE A 352 22.68 -23.86 15.03
CA ILE A 352 22.71 -23.17 13.73
C ILE A 352 23.24 -24.16 12.69
N LYS A 353 22.47 -24.36 11.62
CA LYS A 353 22.89 -25.21 10.51
C LYS A 353 23.98 -24.50 9.72
N THR A 354 25.19 -25.01 9.78
CA THR A 354 26.34 -24.48 9.04
C THR A 354 27.04 -25.62 8.31
N ASN A 355 27.70 -25.31 7.19
CA ASN A 355 28.58 -26.27 6.52
C ASN A 355 29.92 -26.32 7.27
N ASP A 356 30.49 -27.51 7.44
CA ASP A 356 31.78 -27.69 8.13
C ASP A 356 32.93 -26.96 7.41
N ASP A 357 32.77 -26.58 6.15
CA ASP A 357 33.74 -25.81 5.34
C ASP A 357 33.43 -24.30 5.29
N ALA A 358 32.43 -23.82 6.03
CA ALA A 358 32.09 -22.40 6.07
C ALA A 358 33.29 -21.55 6.54
N SER A 359 33.45 -20.37 5.94
CA SER A 359 34.47 -19.41 6.34
C SER A 359 34.16 -18.81 7.71
N THR A 360 35.18 -18.25 8.37
CA THR A 360 35.02 -17.55 9.66
C THR A 360 33.97 -16.44 9.56
N GLY A 361 34.00 -15.63 8.49
CA GLY A 361 33.03 -14.55 8.29
C GLY A 361 31.60 -15.05 8.12
N LYS A 362 31.41 -16.15 7.38
CA LYS A 362 30.08 -16.74 7.21
C LYS A 362 29.54 -17.30 8.52
N LEU A 363 30.37 -17.98 9.32
CA LEU A 363 29.97 -18.46 10.65
C LEU A 363 29.55 -17.32 11.57
N LEU A 364 30.32 -16.23 11.59
CA LEU A 364 30.01 -15.05 12.39
C LEU A 364 28.67 -14.42 11.97
N PHE A 365 28.44 -14.29 10.66
CA PHE A 365 27.18 -13.75 10.13
C PHE A 365 25.97 -14.63 10.49
N GLU A 366 26.10 -15.96 10.41
CA GLU A 366 25.03 -16.89 10.81
C GLU A 366 24.69 -16.78 12.32
N ILE A 367 25.69 -16.54 13.18
CA ILE A 367 25.45 -16.27 14.61
C ILE A 367 24.70 -14.95 14.78
N PHE A 368 25.09 -13.90 14.05
CA PHE A 368 24.39 -12.62 14.04
C PHE A 368 22.92 -12.76 13.66
N GLU A 369 22.60 -13.38 12.52
CA GLU A 369 21.21 -13.58 12.07
C GLU A 369 20.40 -14.34 13.12
N LYS A 370 21.01 -15.34 13.79
CA LYS A 370 20.29 -16.16 14.76
C LYS A 370 20.07 -15.51 16.12
N THR A 371 21.00 -14.68 16.57
CA THR A 371 21.06 -14.25 17.99
C THR A 371 20.92 -12.74 18.19
N VAL A 372 21.08 -11.95 17.14
CA VAL A 372 21.09 -10.49 17.22
C VAL A 372 19.88 -9.88 16.52
N GLU A 373 19.62 -10.23 15.26
CA GLU A 373 18.68 -9.51 14.37
C GLU A 373 17.29 -9.30 15.00
N ASP A 374 16.66 -10.36 15.51
CA ASP A 374 15.32 -10.30 16.12
C ASP A 374 15.28 -9.46 17.43
N ASN A 375 16.44 -9.13 18.02
CA ASN A 375 16.54 -8.33 19.23
C ASN A 375 16.84 -6.84 18.96
N LEU A 376 17.02 -6.43 17.70
CA LEU A 376 17.23 -5.04 17.32
C LEU A 376 15.88 -4.33 17.15
N ILE A 377 15.32 -3.90 18.29
CA ILE A 377 14.01 -3.24 18.34
C ILE A 377 14.09 -1.78 17.90
N GLU A 378 15.06 -1.03 18.44
CA GLU A 378 15.30 0.37 18.05
C GLU A 378 16.06 0.47 16.72
N PRO A 379 15.84 1.54 15.93
CA PRO A 379 16.63 1.80 14.73
C PRO A 379 18.15 1.73 15.03
N THR A 380 18.81 0.78 14.37
CA THR A 380 20.22 0.45 14.62
C THR A 380 20.91 0.16 13.29
N PHE A 381 22.04 0.82 13.03
CA PHE A 381 22.94 0.43 11.94
C PHE A 381 23.93 -0.61 12.44
N ILE A 382 23.88 -1.79 11.80
CA ILE A 382 24.94 -2.79 11.92
C ILE A 382 25.98 -2.53 10.83
N THR A 383 27.26 -2.43 11.23
CA THR A 383 28.37 -2.13 10.32
C THR A 383 29.46 -3.21 10.38
N GLY A 384 30.48 -3.12 9.53
CA GLY A 384 31.63 -4.03 9.61
C GLY A 384 31.30 -5.49 9.28
N TYR A 385 30.44 -5.73 8.29
CA TYR A 385 30.14 -7.07 7.81
C TYR A 385 31.41 -7.78 7.32
N PRO A 386 31.59 -9.08 7.58
CA PRO A 386 32.74 -9.83 7.09
C PRO A 386 32.82 -9.83 5.57
N ARG A 387 34.03 -9.69 5.03
CA ARG A 387 34.29 -9.69 3.58
C ARG A 387 33.66 -10.89 2.86
N ASP A 388 33.65 -12.05 3.50
CA ASP A 388 33.12 -13.30 2.91
C ASP A 388 31.63 -13.24 2.54
N VAL A 389 30.87 -12.32 3.16
CA VAL A 389 29.44 -12.10 2.91
C VAL A 389 29.17 -10.75 2.25
N SER A 390 30.22 -10.07 1.76
CA SER A 390 30.16 -8.74 1.13
C SER A 390 31.08 -8.72 -0.11
N PRO A 391 30.66 -9.39 -1.21
CA PRO A 391 31.49 -9.66 -2.39
C PRO A 391 31.85 -8.44 -3.25
#